data_AF-A0A3D0N5R9-F1
#
_entry.id   AF-A0A3D0N5R9-F1
#
_cell.length_a   1.000
_cell.length_b   1.000
_cell.length_c   1.000
_cell.angle_alpha   90.00
_cell.angle_beta   90.00
_cell.angle_gamma   90.00
#
_symmetry.space_group_name_H-M   'P 1'
#
loop_
_entity.id
_entity.type
_entity.pdbx_description
1 polymer ?
#
loop_
_entity_poly.entity_id
_entity_poly.type
_entity_poly.pdbx_seq_one_letter_code
_entity_poly.pdbx_strand_id
1 'polypeptide(L)'
;MDWKPFLIAFATVFVAELGDKTQLAALVLAAEHQRPWLVFAGAALALTLVSAIGVGVGHFLGATLPEEPIRYVAAALFIIMGVLMALKVL
;
A
#
# COMPACT_ATOMS: atom_id res chain seq x y z
N MET A 1 13.31 -16.07 17.02
CA MET A 1 12.74 -15.05 16.12
C MET A 1 12.44 -15.74 14.80
N ASP A 2 11.18 -16.03 14.51
CA ASP A 2 10.78 -16.65 13.26
C ASP A 2 10.78 -15.59 12.15
N TRP A 3 11.79 -15.59 11.27
CA TRP A 3 11.90 -14.63 10.16
C TRP A 3 10.93 -14.88 9.01
N LYS A 4 10.26 -16.02 9.01
CA LYS A 4 9.38 -16.46 7.91
C LYS A 4 8.25 -15.47 7.60
N PRO A 5 7.48 -14.95 8.59
CA PRO A 5 6.39 -14.01 8.31
C PRO A 5 6.89 -12.70 7.69
N PHE A 6 8.06 -12.21 8.14
CA PHE A 6 8.69 -11.02 7.59
C PHE A 6 9.05 -11.20 6.11
N LEU A 7 9.71 -12.31 5.76
CA LEU A 7 10.11 -12.59 4.38
C LEU A 7 8.91 -12.78 3.47
N ILE A 8 7.87 -13.47 3.93
CA ILE A 8 6.63 -13.67 3.17
C ILE A 8 5.93 -12.32 2.92
N ALA A 9 5.74 -11.51 3.96
CA ALA A 9 5.12 -10.20 3.82
C ALA A 9 5.94 -9.28 2.90
N PHE A 10 7.26 -9.20 3.10
CA PHE A 10 8.15 -8.41 2.26
C PHE A 10 8.07 -8.84 0.79
N ALA A 11 8.24 -10.13 0.50
CA ALA A 11 8.22 -10.63 -0.89
C ALA A 11 6.86 -10.40 -1.54
N THR A 12 5.76 -10.62 -0.81
CA THR A 12 4.40 -10.47 -1.35
C THR A 12 4.11 -9.02 -1.69
N VAL A 13 4.38 -8.10 -0.76
CA VAL A 13 4.17 -6.66 -0.96
C VAL A 13 5.12 -6.13 -2.03
N PHE A 14 6.40 -6.53 -2.00
CA PHE A 14 7.38 -6.11 -3.00
C PHE A 14 6.95 -6.48 -4.43
N VAL A 15 6.48 -7.71 -4.64
CA VAL A 15 6.00 -8.15 -5.96
C VAL A 15 4.69 -7.45 -6.32
N ALA A 16 3.77 -7.28 -5.37
CA ALA A 16 2.47 -6.63 -5.62
C ALA A 16 2.61 -5.15 -6.00
N GLU A 17 3.60 -4.46 -5.43
CA GLU A 17 3.84 -3.03 -5.63
C GLU A 17 4.83 -2.73 -6.78
N LEU A 18 5.43 -3.75 -7.40
CA LEU A 18 6.44 -3.55 -8.43
C LEU A 18 5.84 -2.94 -9.71
N GLY A 19 6.32 -1.77 -10.11
CA GLY A 19 5.90 -1.09 -11.35
C GLY A 19 4.57 -0.33 -11.24
N ASP A 20 4.13 0.00 -10.02
CA ASP A 20 2.91 0.77 -9.81
C ASP A 20 3.03 2.25 -10.27
N LYS A 21 1.88 2.96 -10.26
CA LYS A 21 1.79 4.37 -10.64
C LYS A 21 2.63 5.29 -9.75
N THR A 22 2.73 5.01 -8.44
CA THR A 22 3.57 5.80 -7.52
C THR A 22 5.06 5.68 -7.82
N GLN A 23 5.53 4.50 -8.25
CA GLN A 23 6.93 4.32 -8.67
C GLN A 23 7.26 5.11 -9.94
N LEU A 24 6.35 5.13 -10.92
CA LEU A 24 6.49 5.96 -12.11
C LEU A 24 6.49 7.45 -11.77
N ALA A 25 5.62 7.90 -10.85
CA ALA A 25 5.60 9.28 -10.39
C ALA A 25 6.91 9.67 -9.69
N ALA A 26 7.47 8.80 -8.84
CA ALA A 26 8.77 9.02 -8.20
C ALA A 26 9.90 9.11 -9.24
N LEU A 27 9.88 8.26 -10.27
CA LEU A 27 10.86 8.28 -11.36
C LEU A 27 10.80 9.59 -12.15
N VAL A 28 9.60 10.05 -12.51
CA VAL A 28 9.40 11.32 -13.22
C VAL A 28 9.89 12.49 -12.36
N LEU A 29 9.54 12.52 -11.08
CA LEU A 29 9.96 13.59 -10.16
C LEU A 29 11.50 13.63 -10.01
N ALA A 30 12.13 12.45 -9.93
CA ALA A 30 13.58 12.32 -9.87
C ALA A 30 14.25 12.84 -11.16
N ALA A 31 13.67 12.55 -12.32
CA ALA A 31 14.16 13.02 -13.61
C ALA A 31 14.00 14.54 -13.78
N GLU A 32 12.87 15.11 -13.36
CA GLU A 32 12.55 16.53 -13.47
C GLU A 32 13.45 17.40 -12.57
N HIS A 33 13.63 16.98 -11.31
CA HIS A 33 14.36 17.78 -10.31
C HIS A 33 15.86 17.49 -10.26
N GLN A 34 16.35 16.50 -11.02
CA GLN A 34 17.74 16.03 -11.04
C GLN A 34 18.32 15.74 -9.65
N ARG A 35 17.46 15.38 -8.68
CA ARG A 35 17.81 15.08 -7.29
C ARG A 35 17.31 13.70 -6.88
N PRO A 36 17.82 12.62 -7.50
CA PRO A 36 17.26 11.28 -7.35
C PRO A 36 17.28 10.77 -5.90
N TRP A 37 18.34 11.09 -5.14
CA TRP A 37 18.46 10.66 -3.74
C TRP A 37 17.46 11.33 -2.80
N LEU A 38 17.15 12.61 -3.02
CA LEU A 38 16.16 13.33 -2.21
C LEU A 38 14.75 12.85 -2.52
N VAL A 39 14.44 12.63 -3.81
CA VAL A 39 13.16 12.07 -4.23
C VAL A 39 12.98 10.65 -3.69
N PHE A 40 14.03 9.81 -3.78
CA PHE A 40 14.02 8.48 -3.20
C PHE A 40 13.76 8.51 -1.69
N ALA A 41 14.50 9.34 -0.94
CA ALA A 41 14.30 9.46 0.51
C ALA A 41 12.89 9.93 0.87
N GLY A 42 12.36 10.93 0.15
CA GLY A 42 11.01 11.43 0.34
C GLY A 42 9.94 10.37 0.05
N ALA A 43 10.04 9.69 -1.09
CA ALA A 43 9.12 8.62 -1.48
C ALA A 43 9.18 7.42 -0.51
N ALA A 44 10.39 7.01 -0.11
CA ALA A 44 10.59 5.93 0.86
C ALA A 44 10.00 6.29 2.23
N LEU A 45 10.20 7.52 2.71
CA LEU A 45 9.60 8.00 3.96
C LEU A 45 8.08 8.04 3.87
N ALA A 46 7.53 8.57 2.77
CA ALA A 46 6.09 8.62 2.55
C ALA A 46 5.48 7.21 2.55
N LEU A 47 6.07 6.27 1.81
CA LEU A 47 5.63 4.87 1.75
C LEU A 47 5.73 4.19 3.12
N THR A 48 6.82 4.42 3.85
CA THR A 48 7.01 3.85 5.19
C THR A 48 5.96 4.39 6.16
N LEU A 49 5.69 5.70 6.13
CA LEU A 49 4.70 6.33 7.01
C LEU A 49 3.29 5.85 6.71
N VAL A 50 2.87 5.85 5.45
CA VAL A 50 1.51 5.39 5.09
C VAL A 50 1.32 3.91 5.43
N SER A 51 2.36 3.08 5.21
CA SER A 51 2.32 1.66 5.57
C SER A 51 2.27 1.46 7.08
N ALA A 52 3.07 2.20 7.86
CA ALA A 52 3.07 2.12 9.31
C ALA A 52 1.72 2.53 9.90
N ILE A 53 1.11 3.59 9.37
CA ILE A 53 -0.24 4.02 9.75
C ILE A 53 -1.26 2.92 9.38
N GLY A 54 -1.19 2.40 8.16
CA GLY A 54 -2.10 1.34 7.70
C GLY A 54 -2.05 0.08 8.56
N VAL A 55 -0.83 -0.39 8.90
CA VAL A 55 -0.62 -1.54 9.78
C VAL A 55 -1.10 -1.23 11.20
N GLY A 56 -0.80 -0.05 11.74
CA GLY A 56 -1.24 0.36 13.07
C GLY A 56 -2.76 0.41 13.21
N VAL A 57 -3.43 1.04 12.25
CA VAL A 57 -4.90 1.09 12.19
C VAL A 57 -5.49 -0.30 11.99
N GLY A 58 -4.94 -1.10 11.07
CA GLY A 58 -5.39 -2.47 10.83
C GLY A 58 -5.26 -3.36 12.06
N HIS A 59 -4.16 -3.26 12.79
CA HIS A 59 -3.95 -3.98 14.05
C HIS A 59 -4.98 -3.56 15.11
N PHE A 60 -5.20 -2.24 15.27
CA PHE A 60 -6.19 -1.74 16.22
C PHE A 60 -7.61 -2.20 15.90
N LEU A 61 -8.03 -2.10 14.63
CA LEU A 61 -9.35 -2.55 14.21
C LEU A 61 -9.53 -4.06 14.39
N GLY A 62 -8.52 -4.86 14.02
CA GLY A 62 -8.55 -6.30 14.22
C GLY A 62 -8.57 -6.74 15.69
N ALA A 63 -8.01 -5.93 16.59
CA ALA A 63 -8.04 -6.20 18.03
C ALA A 63 -9.35 -5.77 18.72
N THR A 64 -10.10 -4.84 18.12
CA THR A 64 -11.29 -4.22 18.75
C THR A 64 -12.61 -4.66 18.15
N LEU A 65 -12.64 -5.08 16.89
CA LEU A 65 -13.85 -5.46 16.17
C LEU A 65 -13.89 -6.97 15.86
N PRO A 66 -15.08 -7.58 15.82
CA PRO A 66 -15.23 -8.95 15.31
C PRO A 66 -14.81 -9.04 13.84
N GLU A 67 -14.28 -10.19 13.43
CA GLU A 67 -13.76 -10.39 12.07
C GLU A 67 -14.84 -10.32 10.97
N GLU A 68 -16.08 -10.70 11.28
CA GLU A 68 -17.16 -10.77 10.30
C GLU A 68 -17.54 -9.42 9.68
N PRO A 69 -17.82 -8.35 10.45
CA PRO A 69 -18.04 -7.02 9.91
C PRO A 69 -16.88 -6.52 9.04
N ILE A 70 -15.63 -6.71 9.49
CA ILE A 70 -14.44 -6.28 8.73
C ILE A 70 -14.41 -6.97 7.37
N ARG A 71 -14.67 -8.28 7.33
CA ARG A 71 -14.71 -9.07 6.09
C ARG A 71 -15.78 -8.57 5.13
N TYR A 72 -17.00 -8.33 5.60
CA TYR A 72 -18.09 -7.86 4.73
C TYR A 72 -17.83 -6.46 4.18
N VAL A 73 -17.32 -5.55 5.02
CA VAL A 73 -16.96 -4.18 4.60
C VAL A 73 -15.82 -4.22 3.57
N ALA A 74 -14.77 -5.00 3.81
CA ALA A 74 -13.67 -5.15 2.85
C ALA A 74 -14.16 -5.70 1.51
N ALA A 75 -14.99 -6.75 1.51
CA ALA A 75 -15.56 -7.32 0.30
C ALA A 75 -16.41 -6.31 -0.47
N ALA A 76 -17.26 -5.54 0.21
CA ALA A 76 -18.07 -4.50 -0.41
C ALA A 76 -17.19 -3.40 -1.04
N LEU A 77 -16.14 -2.94 -0.34
CA LEU A 77 -15.20 -1.95 -0.87
C LEU A 77 -14.47 -2.46 -2.11
N PHE A 78 -14.03 -3.71 -2.12
CA PHE A 78 -13.39 -4.31 -3.30
C PHE A 78 -14.35 -4.40 -4.50
N ILE A 79 -15.62 -4.79 -4.28
CA ILE A 79 -16.64 -4.82 -5.33
C ILE A 79 -16.88 -3.41 -5.89
N ILE A 80 -17.07 -2.42 -5.00
CA ILE A 80 -17.29 -1.02 -5.40
C ILE A 80 -16.11 -0.51 -6.23
N MET A 81 -14.87 -0.72 -5.77
CA MET A 81 -13.67 -0.32 -6.50
C MET A 81 -13.59 -1.00 -7.87
N GLY A 82 -13.89 -2.30 -7.94
CA GLY A 82 -13.92 -3.05 -9.21
C GLY A 82 -14.97 -2.51 -10.18
N VAL A 83 -16.17 -2.18 -9.70
CA VAL A 83 -17.24 -1.58 -10.51
C VAL A 83 -16.85 -0.19 -10.99
N LEU A 84 -16.32 0.66 -10.12
CA LEU A 84 -15.88 2.02 -10.48
C LEU A 84 -14.77 2.00 -11.54
N MET A 85 -13.82 1.06 -11.40
CA MET A 85 -12.77 0.82 -12.39
C MET A 85 -13.35 0.31 -13.73
N ALA A 86 -14.31 -0.62 -13.69
CA ALA A 86 -14.96 -1.14 -14.91
C ALA A 86 -15.75 -0.04 -15.66
N LEU A 87 -16.37 0.88 -14.92
CA LEU A 87 -17.07 2.04 -15.48
C LEU A 87 -16.14 3.18 -15.93
N LYS A 88 -14.81 3.02 -15.77
CA LYS A 88 -13.79 4.05 -16.06
C LYS A 88 -14.02 5.37 -15.33
N VAL A 89 -14.65 5.31 -14.16
CA VAL A 89 -14.71 6.46 -13.23
C VAL A 89 -13.35 6.63 -12.53
N LEU A 90 -12.63 5.50 -12.37
CA LEU A 90 -11.29 5.38 -11.79
C LEU A 90 -10.28 4.87 -12.83
#